data_AF-A0A1V1SVI6-F1
#
_entry.id   AF-A0A1V1SVI6-F1
#
_cell.length_a   1.000
_cell.length_b   1.000
_cell.length_c   1.000
_cell.angle_alpha   90.00
_cell.angle_beta   90.00
_cell.angle_gamma   90.00
#
_symmetry.space_group_name_H-M   'P 1'
#
loop_
_entity.id
_entity.type
_entity.pdbx_description
1 polymer ?
#
loop_
_entity_poly.entity_id
_entity_poly.type
_entity_poly.pdbx_seq_one_letter_code
_entity_poly.pdbx_strand_id
1 'polypeptide(L)'
;MSAAQLEDIVKRLTIQETEPKSKYEAACTLRDSLDHYTNGPIYSHFLSRVMPLIINILRGPCIFQNTSLEQVSGPWGTRRIQS
;
A
#
# COMPACT_ATOMS: atom_id res chain seq x y z
N MET A 1 10.91 -8.84 -15.57
CA MET A 1 10.35 -7.47 -15.58
C MET A 1 11.49 -6.45 -15.57
N SER A 2 11.30 -5.25 -16.14
CA SER A 2 12.36 -4.24 -16.27
C SER A 2 12.36 -3.25 -15.10
N ALA A 3 13.48 -2.59 -14.85
CA ALA A 3 13.59 -1.55 -13.81
C ALA A 3 12.56 -0.42 -13.99
N ALA A 4 12.22 -0.08 -15.24
CA ALA A 4 11.20 0.93 -15.55
C ALA A 4 9.80 0.57 -15.02
N GLN A 5 9.47 -0.72 -15.01
CA GLN A 5 8.17 -1.18 -14.49
C GLN A 5 8.09 -1.04 -12.97
N LEU A 6 9.19 -1.31 -12.26
CA LEU A 6 9.27 -1.09 -10.81
C LEU A 6 9.04 0.38 -10.46
N GLU A 7 9.67 1.29 -11.20
CA GLU A 7 9.51 2.74 -10.99
C GLU A 7 8.06 3.21 -11.18
N ASP A 8 7.37 2.69 -12.20
CA ASP A 8 5.95 2.98 -12.42
C ASP A 8 5.07 2.51 -11.26
N ILE A 9 5.29 1.27 -10.78
CA ILE A 9 4.57 0.70 -9.65
C ILE A 9 4.79 1.55 -8.39
N VAL A 10 6.05 1.89 -8.08
CA VAL A 10 6.40 2.72 -6.92
C VAL A 10 5.74 4.09 -7.01
N LYS A 11 5.73 4.72 -8.19
CA LYS A 11 5.08 6.00 -8.41
C LYS A 11 3.57 5.92 -8.12
N ARG A 12 2.88 4.92 -8.65
CA ARG A 12 1.43 4.70 -8.41
C ARG A 12 1.10 4.48 -6.94
N LEU A 13 1.98 3.79 -6.21
CA LEU A 13 1.80 3.53 -4.78
C LEU A 13 2.09 4.76 -3.90
N THR A 14 2.91 5.70 -4.38
CA THR A 14 3.34 6.88 -3.61
C THR A 14 2.38 8.07 -3.73
N ILE A 15 1.72 8.25 -4.89
CA ILE A 15 0.87 9.41 -5.14
C ILE A 15 -0.39 9.36 -4.26
N GLN A 16 -0.61 10.37 -3.41
CA GLN A 16 -1.75 10.42 -2.51
C GLN A 16 -3.08 10.47 -3.26
N GLU A 17 -3.14 11.18 -4.37
CA GLU A 17 -4.34 11.38 -5.21
C GLU A 17 -4.76 10.15 -6.02
N THR A 18 -3.95 9.09 -6.06
CA THR A 18 -4.33 7.87 -6.78
C THR A 18 -5.45 7.14 -6.05
N GLU A 19 -6.49 6.78 -6.80
CA GLU A 19 -7.67 6.07 -6.27
C GLU A 19 -7.28 4.77 -5.53
N PRO A 20 -7.99 4.41 -4.43
CA PRO A 20 -7.68 3.22 -3.64
C PRO A 20 -7.62 1.93 -4.47
N LYS A 21 -8.51 1.78 -5.46
CA LYS A 21 -8.52 0.62 -6.37
C LYS A 21 -7.25 0.53 -7.22
N SER A 22 -6.79 1.66 -7.75
CA SER A 22 -5.57 1.72 -8.57
C SER A 22 -4.32 1.43 -7.74
N LYS A 23 -4.26 1.90 -6.48
CA LYS A 23 -3.19 1.52 -5.53
C LYS A 23 -3.20 0.03 -5.23
N TYR A 24 -4.39 -0.54 -5.02
CA TYR A 24 -4.55 -1.98 -4.78
C TYR A 24 -4.04 -2.81 -5.97
N GLU A 25 -4.44 -2.47 -7.19
CA GLU A 25 -3.99 -3.17 -8.40
C GLU A 25 -2.46 -3.05 -8.61
N ALA A 26 -1.88 -1.89 -8.32
CA ALA A 26 -0.42 -1.70 -8.34
C ALA A 26 0.27 -2.56 -7.28
N ALA A 27 -0.30 -2.66 -6.06
CA ALA A 27 0.25 -3.49 -4.98
C ALA A 27 0.16 -4.99 -5.32
N CYS A 28 -0.96 -5.44 -5.91
CA CYS A 28 -1.10 -6.81 -6.41
C CYS A 28 -0.03 -7.12 -7.48
N THR A 29 0.16 -6.21 -8.44
CA THR A 29 1.18 -6.36 -9.48
C THR A 29 2.59 -6.48 -8.88
N LEU A 30 2.90 -5.64 -7.87
CA LEU A 30 4.16 -5.70 -7.14
C LEU A 30 4.34 -7.06 -6.45
N ARG A 31 3.32 -7.52 -5.72
CA ARG A 31 3.30 -8.79 -4.99
C ARG A 31 3.54 -9.97 -5.94
N ASP A 32 2.80 -10.02 -7.04
CA ASP A 32 2.84 -11.14 -7.98
C ASP A 32 4.18 -11.23 -8.74
N SER A 33 4.99 -10.16 -8.70
CA SER A 33 6.32 -10.09 -9.30
C SER A 33 7.48 -10.06 -8.29
N LEU A 34 7.22 -10.29 -7.00
CA LEU A 34 8.22 -10.20 -5.92
C LEU A 34 9.42 -11.13 -6.12
N ASP A 35 9.19 -12.36 -6.58
CA ASP A 35 10.26 -13.34 -6.79
C ASP A 35 11.31 -12.84 -7.80
N HIS A 36 10.89 -12.03 -8.79
CA HIS A 36 11.82 -11.44 -9.76
C HIS A 36 12.75 -10.39 -9.15
N TYR A 37 12.28 -9.67 -8.12
CA TYR A 37 13.03 -8.58 -7.50
C TYR A 37 13.81 -9.00 -6.25
N THR A 38 13.44 -10.11 -5.63
CA THR A 38 14.07 -10.64 -4.41
C THR A 38 15.28 -11.53 -4.68
N ASN A 39 15.65 -11.70 -5.94
CA ASN A 39 16.75 -12.55 -6.37
C ASN A 39 17.80 -11.75 -7.16
N GLY A 40 19.09 -12.05 -6.92
CA GLY A 40 20.19 -11.51 -7.70
C GLY A 40 20.48 -10.00 -7.49
N PRO A 41 21.16 -9.34 -8.44
CA PRO A 41 21.74 -8.00 -8.24
C PRO A 41 20.69 -6.87 -8.19
N ILE A 42 19.45 -7.13 -8.61
CA ILE A 42 18.36 -6.14 -8.59
C ILE A 42 17.80 -5.92 -7.17
N TYR A 43 18.06 -6.84 -6.24
CA TYR A 43 17.47 -6.80 -4.89
C TYR A 43 17.78 -5.53 -4.12
N SER A 44 19.02 -5.05 -4.18
CA SER A 44 19.41 -3.80 -3.50
C SER A 44 18.65 -2.58 -4.05
N HIS A 45 18.53 -2.49 -5.37
CA HIS A 45 17.76 -1.42 -6.01
C HIS A 45 16.26 -1.53 -5.69
N PHE A 46 15.72 -2.75 -5.68
CA PHE A 46 14.33 -2.98 -5.29
C PHE A 46 14.05 -2.52 -3.85
N LEU A 47 14.90 -2.93 -2.90
CA LEU A 47 14.74 -2.56 -1.49
C LEU A 47 14.82 -1.05 -1.29
N SER A 48 15.75 -0.36 -1.94
CA SER A 48 15.91 1.09 -1.78
C SER A 48 14.66 1.87 -2.20
N ARG A 49 13.88 1.33 -3.14
CA ARG A 49 12.61 1.91 -3.59
C ARG A 49 11.40 1.51 -2.75
N VAL A 50 11.30 0.24 -2.38
CA VAL A 50 10.09 -0.32 -1.75
C VAL A 50 10.08 -0.15 -0.23
N MET A 51 11.23 -0.19 0.43
CA MET A 51 11.28 -0.07 1.90
C MET A 51 10.73 1.27 2.42
N PRO A 52 11.06 2.44 1.84
CA PRO A 52 10.47 3.71 2.28
C PRO A 52 8.95 3.74 2.13
N LEU A 53 8.41 3.13 1.08
CA LEU A 53 6.97 3.03 0.84
C LEU A 53 6.29 2.22 1.96
N ILE A 54 6.81 1.03 2.26
CA ILE A 54 6.26 0.17 3.32
C ILE A 54 6.33 0.88 4.68
N ILE A 55 7.48 1.50 5.00
CA ILE A 55 7.64 2.27 6.24
C ILE A 55 6.63 3.41 6.32
N ASN A 56 6.40 4.14 5.21
CA ASN A 56 5.45 5.24 5.20
C ASN A 56 3.99 4.76 5.38
N ILE A 57 3.62 3.64 4.76
CA ILE A 57 2.31 3.01 4.96
C ILE A 57 2.12 2.61 6.42
N LEU A 58 3.13 1.97 7.02
CA LEU A 58 3.07 1.51 8.41
C LEU A 58 3.13 2.63 9.44
N ARG A 59 3.65 3.81 9.08
CA ARG A 59 3.60 5.02 9.93
C ARG A 59 2.24 5.70 9.95
N GLY A 60 1.41 5.45 8.93
CA GLY A 60 0.07 6.02 8.87
C GLY A 60 -0.88 5.41 9.90
N PRO A 61 -1.98 6.10 10.24
CA PRO A 61 -3.04 5.50 11.05
C PRO A 61 -3.58 4.26 10.33
N CYS A 62 -3.76 3.16 11.06
CA CYS A 62 -4.39 1.97 10.51
C CYS A 62 -5.87 2.27 10.27
N ILE A 63 -6.25 2.49 9.01
CA ILE A 63 -7.65 2.76 8.63
C ILE A 63 -8.32 1.42 8.34
N PHE A 64 -9.04 0.91 9.33
CA PHE A 64 -9.97 -0.19 9.11
C PHE A 64 -11.24 0.36 8.47
N GLN A 65 -11.39 0.19 7.16
CA GLN A 65 -12.67 0.41 6.49
C GLN A 65 -13.59 -0.77 6.83
N ASN A 66 -14.35 -0.63 7.91
CA ASN A 66 -15.36 -1.61 8.27
C ASN A 66 -16.60 -1.40 7.39
N THR A 67 -16.83 -2.31 6.44
CA THR A 67 -17.99 -2.27 5.55
C THR A 67 -19.21 -3.00 6.10
N SER A 68 -19.16 -3.51 7.34
CA SER A 68 -20.32 -4.16 7.96
C SER A 68 -21.35 -3.13 8.41
N LEU A 69 -22.57 -3.24 7.88
CA LEU A 69 -23.74 -2.44 8.29
C LEU A 69 -24.12 -2.65 9.77
N GLU A 70 -23.70 -3.75 10.38
CA GLU A 70 -24.11 -4.15 11.74
C GLU A 70 -23.42 -3.38 12.87
N GLN A 71 -22.27 -2.74 12.62
CA GLN A 71 -21.54 -2.02 13.69
C GLN A 71 -21.93 -0.54 13.85
N VAL A 72 -22.73 0.01 12.94
CA VAL A 72 -23.13 1.44 12.96
C VAL A 72 -24.37 1.69 13.84
N SER A 73 -25.11 0.66 14.26
CA SER A 73 -26.36 0.82 15.05
C SER A 73 -26.21 0.59 16.56
N GLY A 74 -25.00 0.33 17.06
CA GLY A 74 -24.75 0.20 18.51
C GLY A 74 -24.62 1.57 19.21
N PRO A 75 -25.06 1.72 20.48
CA PRO A 75 -25.03 3.00 21.22
C PRO A 75 -23.64 3.57 21.51
N TRP A 76 -22.58 2.96 20.96
CA TRP A 76 -21.18 3.35 21.10
C TRP A 76 -20.55 3.84 19.78
N GLY A 77 -21.33 3.93 18.68
CA GLY A 77 -20.84 4.21 17.33
C GLY A 77 -20.32 5.62 17.04
N THR A 78 -20.34 6.55 17.99
CA THR A 78 -19.94 7.96 17.75
C THR A 78 -18.79 8.44 18.64
N ARG A 79 -18.00 7.54 19.22
CA ARG A 79 -16.81 7.93 20.00
C ARG A 79 -15.52 7.29 19.48
N ARG A 80 -15.01 7.86 18.39
CA ARG A 80 -13.57 8.12 18.20
C ARG A 80 -13.33 8.55 16.76
N ILE A 81 -13.23 9.85 16.49
CA ILE A 81 -12.10 10.45 15.74
C ILE A 81 -12.06 11.96 16.03
N GLN A 82 -11.55 12.36 17.19
CA GLN A 82 -10.88 13.65 17.36
C GLN A 82 -9.81 13.45 18.44
N SER A 83 -8.56 13.33 17.99
CA SER A 83 -7.39 13.79 18.72
C SER A 83 -6.29 14.08 17.72
#